data_AF-A0A2K8U5J8-F1
#
_entry.id   AF-A0A2K8U5J8-F1
#
_cell.length_a   1.000
_cell.length_b   1.000
_cell.length_c   1.000
_cell.angle_alpha   90.00
_cell.angle_beta   90.00
_cell.angle_gamma   90.00
#
_symmetry.space_group_name_H-M   'P 1'
#
loop_
_entity.id
_entity.type
_entity.pdbx_description
1 polymer ?
#
loop_
_entity_poly.entity_id
_entity_poly.type
_entity_poly.pdbx_seq_one_letter_code
_entity_poly.pdbx_strand_id
1 'polypeptide(L)'
;MLAGLCVLSVLSGCASLGSFGGGSKSAPAPPAVAAAKGTRTGQQTPGATPSKVQGAPKAAAPAPDLTTPPEPQWRTTGEVLGLNPPAQQPVPVGQGSPAFTPFSPDLPDLRREVALICGSARLGKQKDYLAPLVTDLFLSNADPAFATEALIQGDCGPLAEVVRELVAQGGNEVVSAVVNRALFLGGPRAEGTIRAAASSGLNRDLVSPLQRSEPTGDAGSLAYAMAYFPSRGAETGVATATAINTLYSNATPGYGVYTFVLLGAGFDPAKDADRARYAELLRVIETYVLAGDQGARGPRAEAHAFLIAIRPDRKEAKLSEQTGPEFSAAIRQDLIQYLRRSNQPDLARRLETLPGPFLISGLEPRLLPTSQAAPRLVSDLSGLGAEYLYAVVDAYDRPIPAEQQGRPEGLAAIRERLLGLFSRKVATEELSPALKDAWVFRLGDPLVPKPQDATAPAAAGSTPGESASPDQPAAQTGPQPATQAAGPTPAVRKRAPKKAVRRS
;
A
#
# COMPACT_ATOMS: atom_id res chain seq x y z
N MET A 1 53.79 -42.63 29.04
CA MET A 1 53.18 -43.11 27.79
C MET A 1 52.62 -41.88 27.09
N LEU A 2 53.39 -41.33 26.14
CA LEU A 2 53.17 -41.39 24.67
C LEU A 2 51.87 -40.66 24.27
N ALA A 3 51.79 -39.71 23.34
CA ALA A 3 52.67 -38.96 22.43
C ALA A 3 51.80 -37.76 21.98
N GLY A 4 52.26 -36.53 21.73
CA GLY A 4 53.14 -36.15 20.63
C GLY A 4 52.33 -35.81 19.38
N LEU A 5 52.13 -34.51 19.09
CA LEU A 5 52.04 -33.98 17.71
C LEU A 5 52.14 -32.44 17.70
N CYS A 6 53.38 -31.98 17.48
CA CYS A 6 53.72 -30.67 16.92
C CYS A 6 53.63 -30.75 15.40
N VAL A 7 53.12 -29.70 14.75
CA VAL A 7 53.61 -29.26 13.43
C VAL A 7 53.67 -27.73 13.41
N LEU A 8 54.89 -27.23 13.26
CA LEU A 8 55.25 -25.87 12.85
C LEU A 8 55.39 -25.83 11.32
N SER A 9 55.02 -24.71 10.69
CA SER A 9 55.62 -24.08 9.48
C SER A 9 54.80 -22.81 9.20
N VAL A 10 55.22 -21.56 9.41
CA VAL A 10 56.40 -20.76 8.97
C VAL A 10 56.25 -20.18 7.55
N LEU A 11 56.37 -18.83 7.50
CA LEU A 11 56.89 -17.93 6.45
C LEU A 11 55.96 -17.17 5.47
N SER A 12 56.19 -15.85 5.51
CA SER A 12 56.41 -14.91 4.38
C SER A 12 55.25 -14.10 3.82
N GLY A 13 55.45 -12.78 3.74
CA GLY A 13 54.78 -11.93 2.76
C GLY A 13 54.71 -10.45 3.12
N CYS A 14 55.59 -9.65 2.54
CA CYS A 14 55.85 -8.24 2.81
C CYS A 14 54.76 -7.22 2.39
N ALA A 15 54.83 -6.08 3.09
CA ALA A 15 54.56 -4.71 2.68
C ALA A 15 54.26 -4.38 1.20
N SER A 16 53.28 -3.50 0.99
CA SER A 16 53.42 -2.42 -0.01
C SER A 16 52.72 -1.15 0.44
N LEU A 17 53.56 -0.12 0.61
CA LEU A 17 53.25 1.30 0.61
C LEU A 17 53.05 1.76 -0.84
N GLY A 18 52.06 2.61 -1.08
CA GLY A 18 51.97 3.51 -2.23
C GLY A 18 51.06 4.68 -1.81
N SER A 19 51.57 5.84 -1.40
CA SER A 19 52.30 6.89 -2.15
C SER A 19 51.44 7.63 -3.17
N PHE A 20 50.97 8.80 -2.72
CA PHE A 20 50.83 10.10 -3.37
C PHE A 20 50.94 10.24 -4.91
N GLY A 21 49.97 11.00 -5.45
CA GLY A 21 50.04 11.78 -6.69
C GLY A 21 48.61 12.08 -7.15
N GLY A 22 48.04 13.29 -7.11
CA GLY A 22 48.63 14.60 -7.37
C GLY A 22 48.54 14.91 -8.87
N GLY A 23 47.42 15.47 -9.33
CA GLY A 23 47.25 15.79 -10.76
C GLY A 23 45.95 16.51 -11.09
N SER A 24 45.87 17.82 -10.80
CA SER A 24 44.94 18.74 -11.45
C SER A 24 45.21 18.82 -12.95
N LYS A 25 44.16 18.83 -13.80
CA LYS A 25 44.20 19.45 -15.13
C LYS A 25 42.79 19.74 -15.66
N SER A 26 42.44 21.01 -15.54
CA SER A 26 41.74 21.92 -16.46
C SER A 26 40.79 21.36 -17.54
N ALA A 27 39.57 21.91 -17.50
CA ALA A 27 38.65 22.05 -18.63
C ALA A 27 39.22 22.94 -19.75
N PRO A 28 38.66 22.84 -20.97
CA PRO A 28 38.14 24.04 -21.60
C PRO A 28 36.74 23.90 -22.21
N ALA A 29 36.13 25.07 -22.35
CA ALA A 29 34.78 25.43 -22.79
C ALA A 29 34.42 25.03 -24.24
N PRO A 30 33.12 25.07 -24.62
CA PRO A 30 32.62 24.73 -25.96
C PRO A 30 32.65 25.92 -26.93
N PRO A 31 32.66 25.69 -28.25
CA PRO A 31 32.27 26.70 -29.23
C PRO A 31 30.80 26.54 -29.66
N ALA A 32 30.23 27.68 -30.00
CA ALA A 32 28.84 27.91 -30.36
C ALA A 32 28.63 28.03 -31.88
N VAL A 33 27.35 28.02 -32.27
CA VAL A 33 26.73 28.60 -33.48
C VAL A 33 26.95 27.91 -34.84
N ALA A 34 25.85 27.41 -35.43
CA ALA A 34 25.48 27.71 -36.81
C ALA A 34 23.99 27.41 -37.08
N ALA A 35 23.25 28.46 -37.38
CA ALA A 35 21.92 28.41 -37.97
C ALA A 35 22.03 28.21 -39.49
N ALA A 36 21.15 27.42 -40.10
CA ALA A 36 20.91 27.45 -41.54
C ALA A 36 19.43 27.24 -41.86
N LYS A 37 18.86 28.29 -42.46
CA LYS A 37 17.55 28.35 -43.12
C LYS A 37 17.52 27.44 -44.34
N GLY A 38 16.35 26.89 -44.66
CA GLY A 38 16.10 26.18 -45.92
C GLY A 38 14.61 26.06 -46.25
N THR A 39 14.05 27.14 -46.80
CA THR A 39 12.76 27.22 -47.51
C THR A 39 12.77 26.45 -48.84
N ARG A 40 11.67 25.76 -49.17
CA ARG A 40 10.93 25.79 -50.47
C ARG A 40 9.88 24.67 -50.52
N THR A 41 8.58 24.99 -50.50
CA THR A 41 7.63 25.10 -51.64
C THR A 41 7.56 23.88 -52.55
N GLY A 42 6.38 23.25 -52.59
CA GLY A 42 6.00 22.20 -53.53
C GLY A 42 4.50 21.92 -53.47
N GLN A 43 3.74 22.87 -54.00
CA GLN A 43 2.30 22.85 -54.25
C GLN A 43 2.00 21.94 -55.45
N GLN A 44 1.09 20.96 -55.35
CA GLN A 44 0.25 20.52 -56.48
C GLN A 44 -0.96 19.68 -56.06
N THR A 45 -2.02 19.93 -56.80
CA THR A 45 -3.46 19.70 -56.63
C THR A 45 -3.95 18.29 -57.02
N PRO A 46 -5.24 17.96 -56.79
CA PRO A 46 -5.77 16.60 -56.82
C PRO A 46 -6.27 16.17 -58.21
N GLY A 47 -6.17 14.87 -58.49
CA GLY A 47 -6.75 14.22 -59.66
C GLY A 47 -7.66 13.07 -59.25
N ALA A 48 -8.97 13.23 -59.50
CA ALA A 48 -9.97 12.17 -59.42
C ALA A 48 -10.08 11.48 -60.79
N THR A 49 -10.19 10.14 -60.83
CA THR A 49 -11.22 9.37 -61.57
C THR A 49 -11.07 7.85 -61.37
N PRO A 50 -12.13 7.06 -61.60
CA PRO A 50 -12.34 5.73 -61.03
C PRO A 50 -11.96 4.61 -61.99
N SER A 51 -11.80 3.38 -61.47
CA SER A 51 -12.09 2.19 -62.28
C SER A 51 -12.46 0.96 -61.46
N LYS A 52 -13.53 0.37 -61.97
CA LYS A 52 -14.33 -0.78 -61.60
C LYS A 52 -13.61 -2.05 -62.06
N VAL A 53 -13.44 -3.05 -61.19
CA VAL A 53 -13.16 -4.43 -61.63
C VAL A 53 -14.08 -5.37 -60.85
N GLN A 54 -14.97 -6.00 -61.61
CA GLN A 54 -15.77 -7.16 -61.22
C GLN A 54 -14.85 -8.39 -61.12
N GLY A 55 -14.94 -9.11 -60.00
CA GLY A 55 -14.35 -10.44 -59.81
C GLY A 55 -15.44 -11.45 -59.44
N ALA A 56 -15.44 -12.57 -60.16
CA ALA A 56 -16.41 -13.66 -60.16
C ALA A 56 -16.64 -14.36 -58.79
N PRO A 57 -17.79 -15.06 -58.61
CA PRO A 57 -18.14 -15.72 -57.36
C PRO A 57 -17.20 -16.89 -57.02
N LYS A 58 -16.59 -16.81 -55.83
CA LYS A 58 -15.79 -17.88 -55.23
C LYS A 58 -16.72 -18.98 -54.72
N ALA A 59 -16.45 -20.21 -55.14
CA ALA A 59 -17.18 -21.42 -54.76
C ALA A 59 -17.33 -21.56 -53.24
N ALA A 60 -18.52 -21.99 -52.81
CA ALA A 60 -18.86 -22.22 -51.41
C ALA A 60 -17.92 -23.27 -50.80
N ALA A 61 -17.30 -22.90 -49.68
CA ALA A 61 -16.50 -23.81 -48.87
C ALA A 61 -17.41 -24.91 -48.27
N PRO A 62 -16.93 -26.17 -48.19
CA PRO A 62 -17.67 -27.24 -47.51
C PRO A 62 -17.89 -26.90 -46.03
N ALA A 63 -18.99 -27.39 -45.48
CA ALA A 63 -19.37 -27.19 -44.08
C ALA A 63 -18.25 -27.67 -43.13
N PRO A 64 -17.96 -26.92 -42.05
CA PRO A 64 -16.91 -27.29 -41.11
C PRO A 64 -17.27 -28.57 -40.36
N ASP A 65 -16.31 -29.49 -40.29
CA ASP A 65 -16.35 -30.67 -39.45
C ASP A 65 -16.36 -30.25 -37.97
N LEU A 66 -17.45 -30.58 -37.27
CA LEU A 66 -17.69 -30.21 -35.87
C LEU A 66 -17.06 -31.20 -34.86
N THR A 67 -16.28 -32.19 -35.32
CA THR A 67 -15.73 -33.23 -34.44
C THR A 67 -14.39 -32.88 -33.80
N THR A 68 -13.79 -31.73 -34.14
CA THR A 68 -12.50 -31.28 -33.57
C THR A 68 -12.67 -29.95 -32.81
N PRO A 69 -12.24 -29.86 -31.53
CA PRO A 69 -12.21 -28.60 -30.80
C PRO A 69 -11.29 -27.58 -31.52
N PRO A 70 -11.73 -26.34 -31.76
CA PRO A 70 -10.89 -25.35 -32.44
C PRO A 70 -9.68 -24.99 -31.56
N GLU A 71 -8.50 -24.99 -32.17
CA GLU A 71 -7.29 -24.49 -31.53
C GLU A 71 -7.45 -23.01 -31.11
N PRO A 72 -6.93 -22.60 -29.95
CA PRO A 72 -7.07 -21.25 -29.46
C PRO A 72 -6.32 -20.26 -30.35
N GLN A 73 -7.07 -19.46 -31.10
CA GLN A 73 -6.52 -18.34 -31.88
C GLN A 73 -6.32 -17.13 -30.97
N TRP A 74 -5.07 -16.84 -30.65
CA TRP A 74 -4.67 -15.61 -29.95
C TRP A 74 -4.57 -14.46 -30.96
N ARG A 75 -5.39 -13.41 -30.79
CA ARG A 75 -5.27 -12.16 -31.56
C ARG A 75 -4.11 -11.34 -31.02
N THR A 76 -3.29 -10.79 -31.91
CA THR A 76 -2.17 -9.90 -31.56
C THR A 76 -2.67 -8.48 -31.25
N THR A 77 -1.90 -7.81 -30.38
CA THR A 77 -2.24 -6.61 -29.59
C THR A 77 -2.59 -5.33 -30.38
N GLY A 78 -2.56 -5.35 -31.72
CA GLY A 78 -2.69 -4.16 -32.55
C GLY A 78 -4.13 -3.67 -32.82
N GLU A 79 -5.15 -4.52 -32.66
CA GLU A 79 -6.49 -4.26 -33.21
C GLU A 79 -7.49 -3.60 -32.22
N VAL A 80 -7.12 -3.42 -30.94
CA VAL A 80 -8.08 -3.10 -29.86
C VAL A 80 -8.10 -1.62 -29.42
N LEU A 81 -7.16 -0.79 -29.87
CA LEU A 81 -6.99 0.58 -29.33
C LEU A 81 -7.83 1.67 -30.03
N GLY A 82 -9.09 1.40 -30.35
CA GLY A 82 -10.02 2.39 -30.91
C GLY A 82 -10.33 3.55 -29.95
N LEU A 83 -9.46 4.55 -29.87
CA LEU A 83 -9.53 5.71 -28.98
C LEU A 83 -10.11 6.94 -29.71
N ASN A 84 -11.29 7.40 -29.28
CA ASN A 84 -11.77 8.77 -29.47
C ASN A 84 -12.22 9.30 -28.09
N PRO A 85 -11.71 10.45 -27.61
CA PRO A 85 -12.18 11.04 -26.36
C PRO A 85 -13.18 12.18 -26.62
N PRO A 86 -14.17 12.39 -25.73
CA PRO A 86 -14.72 13.72 -25.52
C PRO A 86 -14.28 14.28 -24.16
N ALA A 87 -13.95 15.57 -24.20
CA ALA A 87 -13.51 16.40 -23.08
C ALA A 87 -14.67 16.79 -22.15
N GLN A 88 -14.46 16.81 -20.83
CA GLN A 88 -15.30 17.56 -19.90
C GLN A 88 -14.53 18.15 -18.70
N GLN A 89 -15.09 19.27 -18.23
CA GLN A 89 -14.61 20.35 -17.36
C GLN A 89 -14.57 20.02 -15.85
N PRO A 90 -13.91 20.86 -15.01
CA PRO A 90 -13.77 20.63 -13.57
C PRO A 90 -14.98 21.09 -12.74
N VAL A 91 -15.27 20.38 -11.64
CA VAL A 91 -16.30 20.71 -10.63
C VAL A 91 -15.65 20.77 -9.23
N PRO A 92 -16.04 21.72 -8.35
CA PRO A 92 -15.30 22.06 -7.12
C PRO A 92 -15.62 21.18 -5.90
N VAL A 93 -14.67 21.16 -4.97
CA VAL A 93 -14.57 20.28 -3.78
C VAL A 93 -15.40 20.82 -2.59
N GLY A 94 -16.16 19.94 -1.92
CA GLY A 94 -16.89 20.20 -0.67
C GLY A 94 -16.46 19.26 0.47
N GLN A 95 -16.43 19.78 1.71
CA GLN A 95 -15.77 19.23 2.91
C GLN A 95 -16.54 18.11 3.66
N GLY A 96 -15.80 17.13 4.21
CA GLY A 96 -16.27 16.19 5.25
C GLY A 96 -15.18 15.22 5.75
N SER A 97 -14.70 15.41 7.01
CA SER A 97 -13.81 14.57 7.86
C SER A 97 -12.46 14.12 7.27
N PRO A 98 -11.37 13.92 8.07
CA PRO A 98 -10.02 14.00 7.54
C PRO A 98 -9.73 12.77 6.66
N ALA A 99 -9.96 12.95 5.36
CA ALA A 99 -8.99 12.56 4.36
C ALA A 99 -7.59 12.89 4.91
N PHE A 100 -6.58 12.11 4.53
CA PHE A 100 -5.21 12.63 4.54
C PHE A 100 -5.29 14.05 3.99
N THR A 101 -5.21 15.02 4.89
CA THR A 101 -5.40 16.42 4.54
C THR A 101 -3.98 16.79 4.25
N PRO A 102 -3.58 16.84 2.96
CA PRO A 102 -2.19 17.14 2.65
C PRO A 102 -1.85 18.42 3.40
N PHE A 103 -0.72 18.41 4.09
CA PHE A 103 -0.26 19.59 4.79
C PHE A 103 -0.18 20.76 3.80
N SER A 104 -0.51 21.96 4.27
CA SER A 104 -0.42 23.14 3.42
C SER A 104 1.02 23.28 2.88
N PRO A 105 1.20 23.54 1.57
CA PRO A 105 2.52 23.82 1.02
C PRO A 105 3.05 25.19 1.46
N ASP A 106 2.18 26.06 1.98
CA ASP A 106 2.57 27.37 2.50
C ASP A 106 3.13 27.25 3.93
N LEU A 107 4.32 27.80 4.13
CA LEU A 107 5.12 27.61 5.34
C LEU A 107 4.43 28.15 6.63
N PRO A 108 3.78 29.33 6.65
CA PRO A 108 3.00 29.79 7.80
C PRO A 108 1.88 28.84 8.23
N ASP A 109 1.13 28.28 7.27
CA ASP A 109 0.03 27.36 7.55
C ASP A 109 0.57 25.99 7.97
N LEU A 110 1.61 25.48 7.29
CA LEU A 110 2.32 24.25 7.67
C LEU A 110 2.80 24.29 9.13
N ARG A 111 3.41 25.41 9.56
CA ARG A 111 3.85 25.58 10.95
C ARG A 111 2.70 25.48 11.94
N ARG A 112 1.55 26.08 11.62
CA ARG A 112 0.36 26.06 12.48
C ARG A 112 -0.19 24.64 12.59
N GLU A 113 -0.31 23.94 11.47
CA GLU A 113 -0.79 22.55 11.41
C GLU A 113 0.12 21.61 12.20
N VAL A 114 1.43 21.66 11.96
CA VAL A 114 2.41 20.83 12.66
C VAL A 114 2.45 21.13 14.15
N ALA A 115 2.42 22.40 14.55
CA ALA A 115 2.41 22.79 15.97
C ALA A 115 1.16 22.28 16.71
N LEU A 116 -0.01 22.28 16.06
CA LEU A 116 -1.24 21.72 16.63
C LEU A 116 -1.11 20.22 16.91
N ILE A 117 -0.57 19.46 15.95
CA ILE A 117 -0.37 18.01 16.09
C ILE A 117 0.62 17.73 17.22
N CYS A 118 1.79 18.38 17.23
CA CYS A 118 2.82 18.18 18.24
C CYS A 118 2.38 18.61 19.64
N GLY A 119 1.61 19.70 19.74
CA GLY A 119 0.95 20.13 20.97
C GLY A 119 0.01 19.06 21.53
N SER A 120 -0.85 18.50 20.68
CA SER A 120 -1.80 17.44 21.07
C SER A 120 -1.11 16.15 21.51
N ALA A 121 -0.08 15.71 20.78
CA ALA A 121 0.67 14.50 21.09
C ALA A 121 1.43 14.59 22.42
N ARG A 122 2.00 15.76 22.71
CA ARG A 122 2.65 16.06 23.99
C ARG A 122 1.69 16.06 25.17
N LEU A 123 0.50 16.65 25.02
CA LEU A 123 -0.55 16.59 26.04
C LEU A 123 -1.00 15.14 26.28
N GLY A 124 -1.06 14.34 25.22
CA GLY A 124 -1.36 12.91 25.28
C GLY A 124 -0.20 12.00 25.74
N LYS A 125 1.00 12.55 25.99
CA LYS A 125 2.23 11.80 26.33
C LYS A 125 2.57 10.68 25.35
N GLN A 126 2.24 10.84 24.07
CA GLN A 126 2.62 9.87 23.04
C GLN A 126 4.13 9.98 22.79
N LYS A 127 4.86 8.86 22.84
CA LYS A 127 6.33 8.85 22.72
C LYS A 127 6.85 8.63 21.30
N ASP A 128 5.99 8.18 20.39
CA ASP A 128 6.39 7.71 19.05
C ASP A 128 5.63 8.42 17.90
N TYR A 129 5.22 9.67 18.11
CA TYR A 129 4.42 10.42 17.12
C TYR A 129 5.25 11.13 16.04
N LEU A 130 6.56 11.34 16.27
CA LEU A 130 7.42 12.07 15.34
C LEU A 130 7.61 11.30 14.02
N ALA A 131 7.86 10.00 14.09
CA ALA A 131 8.04 9.15 12.91
C ALA A 131 6.83 9.18 11.95
N PRO A 132 5.58 8.90 12.40
CA PRO A 132 4.43 8.97 11.50
C PRO A 132 4.15 10.40 11.00
N LEU A 133 4.40 11.43 11.81
CA LEU A 133 4.25 12.82 11.37
C LEU A 133 5.23 13.19 10.24
N VAL A 134 6.49 12.77 10.35
CA VAL A 134 7.49 12.96 9.28
C VAL A 134 7.06 12.22 8.01
N THR A 135 6.51 11.01 8.14
CA THR A 135 5.97 10.26 6.99
C THR A 135 4.82 11.03 6.32
N ASP A 136 3.88 11.56 7.09
CA ASP A 136 2.73 12.31 6.56
C ASP A 136 3.17 13.63 5.87
N LEU A 137 4.22 14.28 6.37
CA LEU A 137 4.84 15.45 5.73
C LEU A 137 5.44 15.10 4.36
N PHE A 138 6.16 13.98 4.25
CA PHE A 138 6.69 13.53 2.96
C PHE A 138 5.59 13.09 1.99
N LEU A 139 4.57 12.38 2.47
CA LEU A 139 3.41 12.02 1.64
C LEU A 139 2.64 13.25 1.13
N SER A 140 2.73 14.38 1.85
CA SER A 140 2.13 15.66 1.44
C SER A 140 3.00 16.44 0.45
N ASN A 141 4.15 15.90 0.05
CA ASN A 141 5.18 16.60 -0.74
C ASN A 141 5.63 17.92 -0.09
N ALA A 142 5.67 17.99 1.25
CA ALA A 142 6.19 19.17 1.94
C ALA A 142 7.69 19.34 1.62
N ASP A 143 8.11 20.58 1.33
CA ASP A 143 9.52 20.88 1.13
C ASP A 143 10.32 20.49 2.40
N PRO A 144 11.44 19.75 2.29
CA PRO A 144 12.16 19.26 3.47
C PRO A 144 12.68 20.36 4.38
N ALA A 145 13.04 21.54 3.85
CA ALA A 145 13.42 22.68 4.68
C ALA A 145 12.19 23.23 5.42
N PHE A 146 11.05 23.37 4.75
CA PHE A 146 9.81 23.83 5.38
C PHE A 146 9.33 22.87 6.47
N ALA A 147 9.36 21.56 6.21
CA ALA A 147 9.07 20.53 7.20
C ALA A 147 10.01 20.59 8.42
N THR A 148 11.32 20.77 8.18
CA THR A 148 12.32 20.94 9.25
C THR A 148 11.99 22.13 10.15
N GLU A 149 11.66 23.28 9.55
CA GLU A 149 11.32 24.45 10.33
C GLU A 149 10.01 24.30 11.09
N ALA A 150 8.98 23.74 10.45
CA ALA A 150 7.69 23.51 11.08
C ALA A 150 7.81 22.58 12.29
N LEU A 151 8.58 21.49 12.18
CA LEU A 151 8.80 20.54 13.28
C LEU A 151 9.61 21.14 14.43
N ILE A 152 10.66 21.93 14.13
CA ILE A 152 11.48 22.58 15.15
C ILE A 152 10.69 23.67 15.88
N GLN A 153 9.98 24.54 15.15
CA GLN A 153 9.20 25.62 15.75
C GLN A 153 7.93 25.11 16.43
N GLY A 154 7.36 24.00 15.96
CA GLY A 154 6.24 23.31 16.61
C GLY A 154 6.63 22.54 17.89
N ASP A 155 7.92 22.52 18.24
CA ASP A 155 8.47 21.82 19.41
C ASP A 155 8.03 20.34 19.43
N CYS A 156 8.18 19.69 18.28
CA CYS A 156 7.81 18.29 18.04
C CYS A 156 8.81 17.28 18.61
N GLY A 157 9.82 17.76 19.34
CA GLY A 157 10.89 16.97 19.92
C GLY A 157 12.22 17.74 19.93
N PRO A 158 13.26 17.16 20.54
CA PRO A 158 14.61 17.71 20.49
C PRO A 158 15.09 17.91 19.05
N LEU A 159 15.83 18.99 18.79
CA LEU A 159 16.42 19.32 17.49
C LEU A 159 17.13 18.11 16.84
N ALA A 160 17.89 17.36 17.64
CA ALA A 160 18.64 16.19 17.20
C ALA A 160 17.77 14.98 16.83
N GLU A 161 16.54 14.88 17.34
CA GLU A 161 15.59 13.82 16.96
C GLU A 161 14.85 14.19 15.68
N VAL A 162 14.40 15.44 15.56
CA VAL A 162 13.75 15.96 14.34
C VAL A 162 14.65 15.82 13.13
N VAL A 163 15.90 16.30 13.20
CA VAL A 163 16.86 16.20 12.08
C VAL A 163 17.15 14.73 11.73
N ARG A 164 17.33 13.88 12.73
CA ARG A 164 17.65 12.46 12.53
C ARG A 164 16.51 11.72 11.85
N GLU A 165 15.27 11.97 12.25
CA GLU A 165 14.09 11.29 11.68
C GLU A 165 13.79 11.78 10.26
N LEU A 166 13.88 13.09 9.99
CA LEU A 166 13.73 13.66 8.65
C LEU A 166 14.76 13.09 7.67
N VAL A 167 16.04 13.04 8.07
CA VAL A 167 17.10 12.48 7.23
C VAL A 167 16.96 10.96 7.09
N ALA A 168 16.56 10.25 8.15
CA ALA A 168 16.36 8.81 8.09
C ALA A 168 15.22 8.39 7.13
N GLN A 169 14.18 9.21 6.98
CA GLN A 169 13.07 8.90 6.06
C GLN A 169 13.26 9.47 4.65
N GLY A 170 13.91 10.63 4.51
CA GLY A 170 14.11 11.28 3.21
C GLY A 170 15.43 10.94 2.50
N GLY A 171 16.36 10.27 3.18
CA GLY A 171 17.63 9.81 2.61
C GLY A 171 18.60 10.94 2.22
N ASN A 172 19.54 10.64 1.32
CA ASN A 172 20.59 11.58 0.88
C ASN A 172 20.04 12.88 0.27
N GLU A 173 18.91 12.80 -0.44
CA GLU A 173 18.33 13.91 -1.21
C GLU A 173 17.92 15.09 -0.29
N VAL A 174 17.45 14.79 0.93
CA VAL A 174 16.93 15.82 1.84
C VAL A 174 17.99 16.42 2.77
N VAL A 175 19.18 15.80 2.87
CA VAL A 175 20.21 16.16 3.87
C VAL A 175 20.56 17.64 3.80
N SER A 176 20.84 18.16 2.61
CA SER A 176 21.28 19.55 2.48
C SER A 176 20.20 20.54 2.92
N ALA A 177 18.95 20.31 2.52
CA ALA A 177 17.80 21.16 2.86
C ALA A 177 17.53 21.12 4.37
N VAL A 178 17.49 19.93 4.97
CA VAL A 178 17.26 19.72 6.40
C VAL A 178 18.38 20.33 7.24
N VAL A 179 19.65 20.04 6.92
CA VAL A 179 20.81 20.55 7.68
C VAL A 179 20.92 22.06 7.59
N ASN A 180 20.80 22.64 6.40
CA ASN A 180 20.91 24.09 6.22
C ASN A 180 19.80 24.82 6.99
N ARG A 181 18.57 24.31 6.94
CA ARG A 181 17.44 24.93 7.67
C ARG A 181 17.55 24.74 9.17
N ALA A 182 17.97 23.57 9.64
CA ALA A 182 18.22 23.33 11.05
C ALA A 182 19.36 24.21 11.59
N LEU A 183 20.43 24.43 10.82
CA LEU A 183 21.53 25.33 11.18
C LEU A 183 21.07 26.79 11.26
N PHE A 184 20.23 27.21 10.31
CA PHE A 184 19.65 28.55 10.31
C PHE A 184 18.82 28.80 11.58
N LEU A 185 18.08 27.80 12.08
CA LEU A 185 17.22 27.93 13.26
C LEU A 185 17.95 27.69 14.59
N GLY A 186 18.85 26.71 14.64
CA GLY A 186 19.59 26.32 15.86
C GLY A 186 20.86 27.14 16.10
N GLY A 187 21.35 27.83 15.07
CA GLY A 187 22.57 28.65 15.11
C GLY A 187 23.87 27.84 15.13
N PRO A 188 25.03 28.53 15.12
CA PRO A 188 26.36 27.90 14.99
C PRO A 188 26.69 26.91 16.11
N ARG A 189 26.18 27.13 17.33
CA ARG A 189 26.44 26.25 18.47
C ARG A 189 25.82 24.86 18.32
N ALA A 190 24.76 24.74 17.52
CA ALA A 190 24.08 23.47 17.28
C ALA A 190 24.70 22.66 16.14
N GLU A 191 25.72 23.19 15.44
CA GLU A 191 26.28 22.58 14.22
C GLU A 191 26.75 21.14 14.44
N GLY A 192 27.49 20.89 15.52
CA GLY A 192 27.96 19.55 15.86
C GLY A 192 26.82 18.57 16.08
N THR A 193 25.78 18.99 16.81
CA THR A 193 24.59 18.17 17.09
C THR A 193 23.78 17.90 15.82
N ILE A 194 23.59 18.90 14.96
CA ILE A 194 22.83 18.76 13.70
C ILE A 194 23.57 17.82 12.74
N ARG A 195 24.88 18.00 12.55
CA ARG A 195 25.66 17.13 11.65
C ARG A 195 25.72 15.69 12.16
N ALA A 196 25.87 15.49 13.47
CA ALA A 196 25.82 14.16 14.07
C ALA A 196 24.44 13.50 13.96
N ALA A 197 23.35 14.28 14.11
CA ALA A 197 21.99 13.79 13.93
C ALA A 197 21.72 13.42 12.47
N ALA A 198 22.15 14.25 11.52
CA ALA A 198 22.00 14.00 10.09
C ALA A 198 22.81 12.76 9.65
N SER A 199 24.07 12.63 10.08
CA SER A 199 24.86 11.43 9.78
C SER A 199 24.28 10.18 10.44
N SER A 200 23.78 10.28 11.68
CA SER A 200 23.07 9.19 12.34
C SER A 200 21.77 8.82 11.63
N GLY A 201 21.03 9.79 11.09
CA GLY A 201 19.81 9.55 10.30
C GLY A 201 20.15 8.85 8.99
N LEU A 202 21.18 9.34 8.29
CA LEU A 202 21.60 8.77 7.01
C LEU A 202 22.18 7.36 7.15
N ASN A 203 22.94 7.10 8.21
CA ASN A 203 23.45 5.76 8.52
C ASN A 203 22.31 4.79 8.89
N ARG A 204 21.15 5.30 9.34
CA ARG A 204 19.95 4.50 9.59
C ARG A 204 19.28 4.05 8.27
N ASP A 205 19.52 4.79 7.18
CA ASP A 205 19.04 4.55 5.81
C ASP A 205 20.06 3.77 4.94
N LEU A 206 21.37 3.90 5.21
CA LEU A 206 22.40 3.01 4.64
C LEU A 206 22.24 1.56 5.12
N VAL A 207 21.53 1.34 6.23
CA VAL A 207 20.85 0.08 6.48
C VAL A 207 19.51 0.16 5.75
N SER A 208 19.58 0.01 4.42
CA SER A 208 18.43 0.01 3.53
C SER A 208 17.30 -0.82 4.16
N PRO A 209 16.02 -0.44 4.10
CA PRO A 209 14.94 -1.32 4.58
C PRO A 209 15.01 -2.73 3.95
N LEU A 210 15.65 -2.83 2.77
CA LEU A 210 15.99 -4.06 2.06
C LEU A 210 17.27 -4.76 2.56
N GLN A 211 18.22 -4.05 3.18
CA GLN A 211 19.46 -4.57 3.77
C GLN A 211 19.46 -4.63 5.30
N ARG A 212 18.35 -4.32 6.00
CA ARG A 212 18.19 -4.59 7.45
C ARG A 212 18.10 -6.09 7.78
N SER A 213 18.61 -6.94 6.89
CA SER A 213 18.48 -8.39 6.93
C SER A 213 19.81 -9.11 6.73
N GLU A 214 20.92 -8.61 7.29
CA GLU A 214 21.96 -9.48 7.85
C GLU A 214 22.53 -8.88 9.15
N PRO A 215 21.86 -9.11 10.29
CA PRO A 215 22.54 -8.96 11.57
C PRO A 215 23.59 -10.07 11.67
N THR A 216 24.86 -9.68 11.79
CA THR A 216 25.99 -10.57 12.11
C THR A 216 25.96 -11.04 13.58
N GLY A 217 24.76 -11.18 14.17
CA GLY A 217 24.58 -11.50 15.58
C GLY A 217 23.33 -12.32 15.79
N ASP A 218 23.53 -13.53 16.34
CA ASP A 218 22.57 -14.51 16.86
C ASP A 218 21.14 -14.46 16.29
N ALA A 219 20.78 -15.53 15.59
CA ALA A 219 19.51 -15.84 14.91
C ALA A 219 18.25 -15.90 15.82
N GLY A 220 18.20 -15.14 16.92
CA GLY A 220 17.20 -15.25 17.98
C GLY A 220 16.05 -14.22 17.97
N SER A 221 16.01 -13.21 17.09
CA SER A 221 14.92 -12.19 17.19
C SER A 221 14.30 -11.61 15.91
N LEU A 222 14.61 -12.16 14.73
CA LEU A 222 13.82 -11.82 13.52
C LEU A 222 12.56 -12.69 13.50
N ALA A 223 11.48 -12.19 14.11
CA ALA A 223 10.24 -12.96 14.26
C ALA A 223 9.42 -13.03 12.96
N TYR A 224 9.44 -12.00 12.12
CA TYR A 224 8.57 -11.90 10.94
C TYR A 224 9.23 -11.19 9.75
N ALA A 225 8.82 -11.58 8.54
CA ALA A 225 9.22 -10.92 7.29
C ALA A 225 8.02 -10.74 6.34
N MET A 226 8.11 -9.73 5.47
CA MET A 226 7.17 -9.43 4.40
C MET A 226 7.94 -9.35 3.08
N ALA A 227 7.63 -10.25 2.17
CA ALA A 227 8.18 -10.24 0.82
C ALA A 227 7.33 -9.33 -0.10
N TYR A 228 8.03 -8.59 -0.96
CA TYR A 228 7.47 -7.63 -1.92
C TYR A 228 7.74 -8.17 -3.31
N PHE A 229 6.66 -8.33 -4.08
CA PHE A 229 6.68 -8.74 -5.48
C PHE A 229 6.09 -7.61 -6.31
N PRO A 230 6.92 -6.65 -6.76
CA PRO A 230 6.45 -5.53 -7.57
C PRO A 230 6.29 -5.94 -9.04
N SER A 231 5.18 -5.53 -9.65
CA SER A 231 5.02 -5.54 -11.08
C SER A 231 6.01 -4.55 -11.70
N ARG A 232 6.80 -5.05 -12.66
CA ARG A 232 7.69 -4.28 -13.54
C ARG A 232 8.92 -3.65 -12.88
N GLY A 233 10.01 -4.40 -12.89
CA GLY A 233 11.38 -3.86 -12.87
C GLY A 233 11.79 -3.11 -11.60
N ALA A 234 11.08 -3.35 -10.50
CA ALA A 234 11.61 -3.08 -9.16
C ALA A 234 12.13 -4.40 -8.56
N GLU A 235 13.16 -4.29 -7.74
CA GLU A 235 13.75 -5.46 -7.09
C GLU A 235 12.74 -6.07 -6.09
N THR A 236 12.76 -7.40 -5.99
CA THR A 236 12.07 -8.08 -4.89
C THR A 236 12.67 -7.64 -3.58
N GLY A 237 11.79 -7.27 -2.66
CA GLY A 237 12.19 -6.83 -1.35
C GLY A 237 11.77 -7.79 -0.26
N VAL A 238 12.54 -7.83 0.82
CA VAL A 238 12.09 -8.44 2.07
C VAL A 238 12.26 -7.42 3.19
N ALA A 239 11.15 -6.97 3.76
CA ALA A 239 11.16 -6.18 4.98
C ALA A 239 11.02 -7.10 6.20
N THR A 240 11.79 -6.85 7.25
CA THR A 240 11.76 -7.62 8.50
C THR A 240 11.27 -6.76 9.65
N ALA A 241 10.59 -7.38 10.61
CA ALA A 241 10.18 -6.71 11.85
C ALA A 241 10.12 -7.69 13.03
N THR A 242 10.26 -7.15 14.23
CA THR A 242 10.10 -7.90 15.49
C THR A 242 8.64 -8.22 15.79
N ALA A 243 7.70 -7.47 15.22
CA ALA A 243 6.27 -7.64 15.42
C ALA A 243 5.54 -7.62 14.08
N ILE A 244 4.61 -8.57 13.90
CA ILE A 244 3.88 -8.75 12.63
C ILE A 244 3.04 -7.53 12.25
N ASN A 245 2.49 -6.81 13.23
CA ASN A 245 1.70 -5.61 13.03
C ASN A 245 2.48 -4.47 12.37
N THR A 246 3.77 -4.37 12.65
CA THR A 246 4.63 -3.38 12.00
C THR A 246 4.73 -3.62 10.49
N LEU A 247 4.76 -4.89 10.05
CA LEU A 247 4.92 -5.23 8.63
C LEU A 247 3.76 -4.79 7.75
N TYR A 248 2.52 -4.82 8.26
CA TYR A 248 1.34 -4.41 7.50
C TYR A 248 0.81 -3.03 7.88
N SER A 249 1.30 -2.42 8.97
CA SER A 249 0.97 -1.04 9.31
C SER A 249 1.89 -0.04 8.61
N ASN A 250 3.13 -0.45 8.32
CA ASN A 250 4.18 0.38 7.72
C ASN A 250 4.92 -0.41 6.64
N ALA A 251 4.24 -0.74 5.55
CA ALA A 251 4.90 -1.34 4.39
C ALA A 251 5.86 -0.34 3.73
N THR A 252 6.80 -0.84 2.93
CA THR A 252 7.77 -0.01 2.21
C THR A 252 7.04 0.97 1.28
N PRO A 253 7.18 2.29 1.47
CA PRO A 253 6.50 3.29 0.64
C PRO A 253 7.06 3.30 -0.80
N GLY A 254 6.31 3.91 -1.71
CA GLY A 254 6.74 4.20 -3.09
C GLY A 254 6.09 3.35 -4.18
N TYR A 255 5.25 2.36 -3.86
CA TYR A 255 4.44 1.65 -4.86
C TYR A 255 3.10 2.35 -5.11
N GLY A 256 2.54 2.23 -6.31
CA GLY A 256 1.25 2.84 -6.65
C GLY A 256 0.04 2.11 -6.07
N VAL A 257 0.15 0.79 -5.97
CA VAL A 257 -0.87 -0.07 -5.36
C VAL A 257 -0.17 -1.13 -4.51
N TYR A 258 -0.71 -1.37 -3.31
CA TYR A 258 -0.27 -2.37 -2.36
C TYR A 258 -1.34 -3.44 -2.24
N THR A 259 -1.02 -4.69 -2.57
CA THR A 259 -1.94 -5.83 -2.42
C THR A 259 -1.40 -6.83 -1.41
N PHE A 260 -2.02 -6.84 -0.24
CA PHE A 260 -1.74 -7.82 0.80
C PHE A 260 -2.46 -9.13 0.49
N VAL A 261 -1.71 -10.24 0.48
CA VAL A 261 -2.26 -11.58 0.25
C VAL A 261 -2.49 -12.27 1.59
N LEU A 262 -3.74 -12.56 1.91
CA LEU A 262 -4.15 -13.15 3.19
C LEU A 262 -4.82 -14.50 3.01
N LEU A 263 -4.49 -15.46 3.86
CA LEU A 263 -5.27 -16.70 4.01
C LEU A 263 -6.53 -16.45 4.85
N GLY A 264 -7.63 -17.09 4.45
CA GLY A 264 -8.88 -17.09 5.20
C GLY A 264 -8.82 -17.95 6.45
N ALA A 265 -9.75 -17.76 7.39
CA ALA A 265 -9.83 -18.59 8.60
C ALA A 265 -10.33 -20.02 8.29
N GLY A 266 -11.06 -20.21 7.20
CA GLY A 266 -11.48 -21.53 6.74
C GLY A 266 -10.40 -22.34 6.00
N PHE A 267 -9.18 -21.79 5.86
CA PHE A 267 -8.10 -22.44 5.12
C PHE A 267 -7.67 -23.71 5.85
N ASP A 268 -7.77 -24.84 5.16
CA ASP A 268 -7.35 -26.13 5.66
C ASP A 268 -6.27 -26.71 4.73
N PRO A 269 -4.99 -26.79 5.15
CA PRO A 269 -3.92 -27.33 4.33
C PRO A 269 -4.10 -28.82 4.01
N ALA A 270 -4.98 -29.54 4.72
CA ALA A 270 -5.33 -30.92 4.42
C ALA A 270 -6.32 -31.04 3.25
N LYS A 271 -7.05 -29.96 2.90
CA LYS A 271 -7.94 -29.95 1.73
C LYS A 271 -7.17 -29.61 0.48
N ASP A 272 -7.14 -30.55 -0.46
CA ASP A 272 -6.39 -30.42 -1.71
C ASP A 272 -6.78 -29.18 -2.51
N ALA A 273 -8.06 -28.83 -2.56
CA ALA A 273 -8.54 -27.66 -3.29
C ALA A 273 -8.01 -26.33 -2.71
N ASP A 274 -8.05 -26.17 -1.38
CA ASP A 274 -7.57 -24.96 -0.72
C ASP A 274 -6.05 -24.85 -0.82
N ARG A 275 -5.33 -25.96 -0.61
CA ARG A 275 -3.89 -26.03 -0.78
C ARG A 275 -3.47 -25.73 -2.23
N ALA A 276 -4.13 -26.32 -3.22
CA ALA A 276 -3.83 -26.09 -4.63
C ALA A 276 -4.08 -24.64 -5.03
N ARG A 277 -5.21 -24.05 -4.62
CA ARG A 277 -5.52 -22.64 -4.88
C ARG A 277 -4.46 -21.71 -4.30
N TYR A 278 -4.07 -21.92 -3.05
CA TYR A 278 -3.07 -21.05 -2.42
C TYR A 278 -1.67 -21.24 -3.02
N ALA A 279 -1.24 -22.49 -3.20
CA ALA A 279 0.06 -22.80 -3.79
C ALA A 279 0.17 -22.25 -5.22
N GLU A 280 -0.91 -22.33 -6.00
CA GLU A 280 -0.93 -21.80 -7.36
C GLU A 280 -0.89 -20.27 -7.39
N LEU A 281 -1.63 -19.58 -6.52
CA LEU A 281 -1.54 -18.11 -6.42
C LEU A 281 -0.10 -17.67 -6.14
N LEU A 282 0.53 -18.29 -5.13
CA LEU A 282 1.90 -17.96 -4.75
C LEU A 282 2.90 -18.32 -5.85
N ARG A 283 2.74 -19.47 -6.50
CA ARG A 283 3.57 -19.87 -7.64
C ARG A 283 3.46 -18.87 -8.78
N VAL A 284 2.27 -18.40 -9.11
CA VAL A 284 2.06 -17.40 -10.16
C VAL A 284 2.71 -16.07 -9.76
N ILE A 285 2.52 -15.60 -8.52
CA ILE A 285 3.19 -14.36 -8.06
C ILE A 285 4.72 -14.50 -8.13
N GLU A 286 5.26 -15.61 -7.63
CA GLU A 286 6.70 -15.90 -7.61
C GLU A 286 7.30 -16.04 -9.01
N THR A 287 6.58 -16.63 -9.98
CA THR A 287 7.13 -16.89 -11.32
C THR A 287 6.81 -15.81 -12.34
N TYR A 288 5.64 -15.19 -12.25
CA TYR A 288 5.14 -14.26 -13.26
C TYR A 288 5.53 -12.81 -12.97
N VAL A 289 5.43 -12.39 -11.70
CA VAL A 289 5.77 -11.01 -11.31
C VAL A 289 7.29 -10.79 -11.39
N LEU A 290 8.09 -11.83 -11.14
CA LEU A 290 9.56 -11.75 -11.15
C LEU A 290 10.20 -11.80 -12.53
N ALA A 291 9.43 -12.11 -13.57
CA ALA A 291 9.95 -12.26 -14.93
C ALA A 291 10.22 -10.92 -15.66
N GLY A 292 9.88 -9.77 -15.05
CA GLY A 292 10.18 -8.44 -15.60
C GLY A 292 11.64 -8.01 -15.39
N ASP A 293 12.24 -7.36 -16.39
CA ASP A 293 13.65 -6.90 -16.39
C ASP A 293 14.14 -6.42 -15.02
N GLN A 294 15.08 -7.18 -14.43
CA GLN A 294 15.69 -6.94 -13.12
C GLN A 294 16.71 -5.80 -13.17
N GLY A 295 16.27 -4.60 -13.52
CA GLY A 295 17.05 -3.39 -13.24
C GLY A 295 17.00 -3.07 -11.75
N ALA A 296 18.15 -2.82 -11.12
CA ALA A 296 18.24 -2.36 -9.73
C ALA A 296 17.59 -0.97 -9.57
N ARG A 297 16.28 -0.94 -9.40
CA ARG A 297 15.46 0.25 -9.21
C ARG A 297 14.56 0.00 -8.01
N GLY A 298 14.52 0.98 -7.09
CA GLY A 298 13.67 0.92 -5.90
C GLY A 298 12.17 0.98 -6.21
N PRO A 299 11.32 1.07 -5.16
CA PRO A 299 9.88 1.22 -5.29
C PRO A 299 9.48 2.36 -6.24
N ARG A 300 8.41 2.15 -7.01
CA ARG A 300 7.97 3.03 -8.09
C ARG A 300 6.46 3.21 -8.08
N ALA A 301 5.99 4.45 -8.25
CA ALA A 301 4.57 4.79 -8.18
C ALA A 301 3.76 4.14 -9.32
N GLU A 302 4.42 3.80 -10.43
CA GLU A 302 3.82 3.06 -11.53
C GLU A 302 3.67 1.54 -11.26
N ALA A 303 4.39 1.01 -10.26
CA ALA A 303 4.42 -0.41 -9.94
C ALA A 303 3.35 -0.77 -8.91
N HIS A 304 2.79 -1.96 -9.08
CA HIS A 304 1.88 -2.60 -8.13
C HIS A 304 2.65 -3.67 -7.37
N ALA A 305 2.58 -3.70 -6.04
CA ALA A 305 3.29 -4.70 -5.25
C ALA A 305 2.33 -5.69 -4.59
N PHE A 306 2.60 -6.99 -4.74
CA PHE A 306 2.04 -8.02 -3.87
C PHE A 306 2.91 -8.15 -2.61
N LEU A 307 2.25 -8.12 -1.46
CA LEU A 307 2.87 -8.17 -0.14
C LEU A 307 2.45 -9.47 0.54
N ILE A 308 3.44 -10.29 0.87
CA ILE A 308 3.23 -11.65 1.36
C ILE A 308 4.07 -11.86 2.63
N ALA A 309 3.41 -12.17 3.75
CA ALA A 309 4.11 -12.45 4.99
C ALA A 309 4.79 -13.83 4.93
N ILE A 310 6.10 -13.86 5.19
CA ILE A 310 6.97 -15.04 5.04
C ILE A 310 7.81 -15.30 6.29
N ARG A 311 8.30 -16.53 6.37
CA ARG A 311 9.30 -17.02 7.32
C ARG A 311 10.70 -16.58 6.89
N PRO A 312 11.40 -15.71 7.65
CA PRO A 312 12.72 -15.23 7.27
C PRO A 312 13.79 -16.33 7.27
N ASP A 313 13.57 -17.45 7.97
CA ASP A 313 14.46 -18.60 8.07
C ASP A 313 14.43 -19.52 6.83
N ARG A 314 13.50 -19.31 5.90
CA ARG A 314 13.25 -20.20 4.74
C ARG A 314 13.53 -19.57 3.38
N LYS A 315 14.52 -18.68 3.28
CA LYS A 315 14.80 -17.90 2.05
C LYS A 315 14.95 -18.75 0.78
N GLU A 316 15.47 -19.97 0.88
CA GLU A 316 15.71 -20.88 -0.26
C GLU A 316 14.51 -21.77 -0.61
N ALA A 317 13.48 -21.80 0.23
CA ALA A 317 12.28 -22.60 0.00
C ALA A 317 11.36 -21.90 -1.02
N LYS A 318 10.44 -22.65 -1.63
CA LYS A 318 9.40 -22.03 -2.48
C LYS A 318 8.53 -21.08 -1.67
N LEU A 319 7.98 -20.04 -2.30
CA LEU A 319 7.12 -19.07 -1.60
C LEU A 319 5.96 -19.73 -0.82
N SER A 320 5.39 -20.82 -1.34
CA SER A 320 4.35 -21.60 -0.64
C SER A 320 4.81 -22.30 0.65
N GLU A 321 6.12 -22.55 0.79
CA GLU A 321 6.73 -23.16 1.98
C GLU A 321 7.29 -22.12 2.96
N GLN A 322 7.51 -20.90 2.47
CA GLN A 322 7.89 -19.73 3.26
C GLN A 322 6.68 -19.08 3.96
N THR A 323 5.49 -19.26 3.42
CA THR A 323 4.24 -18.70 3.96
C THR A 323 3.59 -19.65 4.97
N GLY A 324 2.63 -19.13 5.74
CA GLY A 324 1.91 -19.92 6.74
C GLY A 324 0.61 -19.23 7.20
N PRO A 325 -0.42 -20.01 7.58
CA PRO A 325 -1.71 -19.48 8.06
C PRO A 325 -1.56 -18.62 9.31
N GLU A 326 -0.57 -18.89 10.16
CA GLU A 326 -0.28 -18.13 11.37
C GLU A 326 0.04 -16.66 11.10
N PHE A 327 0.70 -16.34 9.99
CA PHE A 327 1.01 -14.95 9.63
C PHE A 327 -0.24 -14.22 9.17
N SER A 328 -1.10 -14.90 8.40
CA SER A 328 -2.36 -14.31 7.96
C SER A 328 -3.37 -14.16 9.11
N ALA A 329 -3.32 -15.01 10.14
CA ALA A 329 -4.32 -15.03 11.20
C ALA A 329 -4.39 -13.72 12.00
N ALA A 330 -3.26 -13.19 12.44
CA ALA A 330 -3.22 -11.92 13.18
C ALA A 330 -3.67 -10.75 12.30
N ILE A 331 -3.13 -10.69 11.07
CA ILE A 331 -3.44 -9.66 10.07
C ILE A 331 -4.95 -9.64 9.75
N ARG A 332 -5.53 -10.83 9.57
CA ARG A 332 -6.94 -11.03 9.28
C ARG A 332 -7.83 -10.61 10.45
N GLN A 333 -7.46 -10.91 11.69
CA GLN A 333 -8.23 -10.49 12.88
C GLN A 333 -8.35 -8.97 12.97
N ASP A 334 -7.25 -8.25 12.73
CA ASP A 334 -7.26 -6.79 12.71
C ASP A 334 -8.12 -6.24 11.57
N LEU A 335 -8.05 -6.85 10.39
CA LEU A 335 -8.89 -6.47 9.24
C LEU A 335 -10.38 -6.73 9.52
N ILE A 336 -10.74 -7.86 10.14
CA ILE A 336 -12.11 -8.17 10.55
C ILE A 336 -12.64 -7.10 11.52
N GLN A 337 -11.85 -6.74 12.54
CA GLN A 337 -12.23 -5.69 13.49
C GLN A 337 -12.40 -4.33 12.82
N TYR A 338 -11.52 -4.00 11.86
CA TYR A 338 -11.67 -2.81 11.04
C TYR A 338 -12.97 -2.84 10.23
N LEU A 339 -13.25 -3.91 9.49
CA LEU A 339 -14.45 -4.04 8.66
C LEU A 339 -15.74 -3.95 9.47
N ARG A 340 -15.80 -4.56 10.66
CA ARG A 340 -16.94 -4.42 11.58
C ARG A 340 -17.17 -2.96 11.99
N ARG A 341 -16.10 -2.24 12.34
CA ARG A 341 -16.16 -0.81 12.70
C ARG A 341 -16.56 0.09 11.52
N SER A 342 -16.22 -0.32 10.30
CA SER A 342 -16.58 0.39 9.07
C SER A 342 -17.93 -0.04 8.48
N ASN A 343 -18.78 -0.71 9.28
CA ASN A 343 -20.10 -1.19 8.89
C ASN A 343 -20.10 -2.15 7.67
N GLN A 344 -19.11 -3.03 7.61
CA GLN A 344 -18.96 -4.08 6.59
C GLN A 344 -19.01 -5.49 7.22
N PRO A 345 -20.09 -5.85 7.95
CA PRO A 345 -20.17 -7.10 8.70
C PRO A 345 -20.17 -8.35 7.80
N ASP A 346 -20.73 -8.27 6.60
CA ASP A 346 -20.77 -9.41 5.69
C ASP A 346 -19.38 -9.77 5.16
N LEU A 347 -18.55 -8.78 4.85
CA LEU A 347 -17.18 -8.99 4.41
C LEU A 347 -16.29 -9.47 5.56
N ALA A 348 -16.51 -8.94 6.77
CA ALA A 348 -15.86 -9.44 7.99
C ALA A 348 -16.19 -10.93 8.22
N ARG A 349 -17.47 -11.31 8.09
CA ARG A 349 -17.91 -12.72 8.20
C ARG A 349 -17.25 -13.60 7.14
N ARG A 350 -17.16 -13.14 5.89
CA ARG A 350 -16.47 -13.88 4.82
C ARG A 350 -15.02 -14.19 5.16
N LEU A 351 -14.26 -13.20 5.64
CA LEU A 351 -12.88 -13.41 6.10
C LEU A 351 -12.79 -14.42 7.26
N GLU A 352 -13.78 -14.45 8.14
CA GLU A 352 -13.86 -15.39 9.27
C GLU A 352 -14.24 -16.82 8.87
N THR A 353 -15.02 -17.00 7.81
CA THR A 353 -15.60 -18.32 7.51
C THR A 353 -15.02 -18.98 6.27
N LEU A 354 -14.58 -18.20 5.27
CA LEU A 354 -14.15 -18.72 3.99
C LEU A 354 -12.63 -19.00 3.97
N PRO A 355 -12.15 -19.94 3.14
CA PRO A 355 -10.76 -20.34 3.10
C PRO A 355 -9.82 -19.31 2.44
N GLY A 356 -10.34 -18.39 1.63
CA GLY A 356 -9.52 -17.50 0.82
C GLY A 356 -8.83 -18.25 -0.34
N PRO A 357 -7.73 -17.68 -0.88
CA PRO A 357 -7.04 -16.47 -0.42
C PRO A 357 -7.86 -15.18 -0.64
N PHE A 358 -7.52 -14.14 0.13
CA PHE A 358 -8.07 -12.80 0.02
C PHE A 358 -6.98 -11.82 -0.44
N LEU A 359 -7.29 -10.98 -1.42
CA LEU A 359 -6.41 -9.90 -1.88
C LEU A 359 -6.95 -8.57 -1.39
N ILE A 360 -6.16 -7.87 -0.57
CA ILE A 360 -6.54 -6.58 0.00
C ILE A 360 -5.67 -5.50 -0.63
N SER A 361 -6.23 -4.77 -1.58
CA SER A 361 -5.51 -3.80 -2.40
C SER A 361 -5.84 -2.37 -1.98
N GLY A 362 -4.84 -1.51 -1.89
CA GLY A 362 -5.08 -0.06 -1.77
C GLY A 362 -3.87 0.79 -2.10
N LEU A 363 -4.02 2.10 -1.94
CA LEU A 363 -3.02 3.09 -2.37
C LEU A 363 -2.02 3.43 -1.26
N GLU A 364 -2.41 3.26 0.00
CA GLU A 364 -1.52 3.52 1.13
C GLU A 364 -0.66 2.29 1.44
N PRO A 365 0.60 2.48 1.91
CA PRO A 365 1.52 1.41 2.31
C PRO A 365 1.14 0.78 3.66
N ARG A 366 -0.14 0.49 3.85
CA ARG A 366 -0.69 -0.12 5.07
C ARG A 366 -1.96 -0.88 4.73
N LEU A 367 -2.20 -1.98 5.42
CA LEU A 367 -3.39 -2.79 5.24
C LEU A 367 -4.63 -2.09 5.80
N LEU A 368 -4.52 -1.61 7.03
CA LEU A 368 -5.59 -0.88 7.71
C LEU A 368 -5.45 0.60 7.35
N PRO A 369 -6.43 1.18 6.65
CA PRO A 369 -6.29 2.56 6.21
C PRO A 369 -6.31 3.56 7.36
N THR A 370 -5.72 4.73 7.13
CA THR A 370 -5.78 5.86 8.07
C THR A 370 -7.21 6.38 8.25
N SER A 371 -8.00 6.35 7.19
CA SER A 371 -9.38 6.83 7.14
C SER A 371 -10.31 5.74 6.61
N GLN A 372 -11.54 5.69 7.13
CA GLN A 372 -12.58 4.78 6.63
C GLN A 372 -12.99 5.09 5.18
N ALA A 373 -12.73 6.31 4.72
CA ALA A 373 -12.96 6.76 3.35
C ALA A 373 -11.79 6.45 2.41
N ALA A 374 -10.69 5.88 2.90
CA ALA A 374 -9.58 5.52 2.02
C ALA A 374 -10.00 4.35 1.11
N PRO A 375 -9.83 4.47 -0.21
CA PRO A 375 -10.32 3.48 -1.15
C PRO A 375 -9.53 2.17 -0.99
N ARG A 376 -10.26 1.06 -0.82
CA ARG A 376 -9.69 -0.30 -0.80
C ARG A 376 -10.48 -1.22 -1.71
N LEU A 377 -9.78 -2.20 -2.26
CA LEU A 377 -10.37 -3.29 -3.03
C LEU A 377 -10.13 -4.59 -2.25
N VAL A 378 -11.18 -5.35 -2.00
CA VAL A 378 -11.09 -6.67 -1.37
C VAL A 378 -11.57 -7.71 -2.36
N SER A 379 -10.68 -8.61 -2.79
CA SER A 379 -11.01 -9.73 -3.66
C SER A 379 -11.01 -11.03 -2.85
N ASP A 380 -12.16 -11.71 -2.79
CA ASP A 380 -12.36 -13.01 -2.17
C ASP A 380 -12.20 -14.10 -3.22
N LEU A 381 -11.07 -14.81 -3.19
CA LEU A 381 -10.76 -15.85 -4.18
C LEU A 381 -11.23 -17.24 -3.72
N SER A 382 -11.98 -17.35 -2.61
CA SER A 382 -12.40 -18.64 -2.04
C SER A 382 -13.23 -19.50 -2.99
N GLY A 383 -13.99 -18.86 -3.87
CA GLY A 383 -14.82 -19.54 -4.88
C GLY A 383 -14.11 -19.82 -6.21
N LEU A 384 -12.87 -19.37 -6.38
CA LEU A 384 -12.16 -19.46 -7.66
C LEU A 384 -11.31 -20.74 -7.71
N GLY A 385 -11.38 -21.44 -8.85
CA GLY A 385 -10.46 -22.53 -9.17
C GLY A 385 -9.03 -22.04 -9.36
N ALA A 386 -8.05 -22.93 -9.17
CA ALA A 386 -6.64 -22.61 -9.28
C ALA A 386 -6.26 -22.13 -10.70
N GLU A 387 -6.95 -22.64 -11.71
CA GLU A 387 -6.81 -22.33 -13.13
C GLU A 387 -7.09 -20.85 -13.47
N TYR A 388 -7.83 -20.13 -12.64
CA TYR A 388 -8.14 -18.70 -12.85
C TYR A 388 -7.12 -17.76 -12.23
N LEU A 389 -6.21 -18.26 -11.38
CA LEU A 389 -5.33 -17.40 -10.58
C LEU A 389 -4.29 -16.68 -11.43
N TYR A 390 -3.87 -17.28 -12.55
CA TYR A 390 -3.07 -16.58 -13.54
C TYR A 390 -3.75 -15.32 -14.07
N ALA A 391 -5.03 -15.42 -14.45
CA ALA A 391 -5.79 -14.30 -14.97
C ALA A 391 -6.04 -13.22 -13.90
N VAL A 392 -6.19 -13.62 -12.63
CA VAL A 392 -6.27 -12.69 -11.50
C VAL A 392 -4.97 -11.90 -11.37
N VAL A 393 -3.81 -12.56 -11.37
CA VAL A 393 -2.52 -11.87 -11.27
C VAL A 393 -2.25 -11.00 -12.51
N ASP A 394 -2.58 -11.47 -13.71
CA ASP A 394 -2.51 -10.66 -14.95
C ASP A 394 -3.37 -9.40 -14.87
N ALA A 395 -4.58 -9.46 -14.29
CA ALA A 395 -5.43 -8.29 -14.12
C ALA A 395 -4.77 -7.20 -13.25
N TYR A 396 -4.00 -7.60 -12.24
CA TYR A 396 -3.21 -6.74 -11.36
C TYR A 396 -1.92 -6.24 -12.02
N ASP A 397 -1.20 -7.08 -12.77
CA ASP A 397 0.08 -6.75 -13.41
C ASP A 397 -0.05 -5.76 -14.59
N ARG A 398 -1.23 -5.70 -15.20
CA ARG A 398 -1.52 -4.75 -16.29
C ARG A 398 -1.30 -3.30 -15.85
N PRO A 399 -0.65 -2.47 -16.70
CA PRO A 399 -0.32 -1.10 -16.34
C PRO A 399 -1.56 -0.28 -16.01
N ILE A 400 -1.48 0.51 -14.95
CA ILE A 400 -2.45 1.57 -14.66
C ILE A 400 -2.02 2.81 -15.45
N PRO A 401 -2.92 3.45 -16.22
CA PRO A 401 -2.61 4.70 -16.92
C PRO A 401 -2.03 5.74 -15.96
N ALA A 402 -1.06 6.52 -16.42
CA ALA A 402 -0.30 7.45 -15.56
C ALA A 402 -1.21 8.43 -14.80
N GLU A 403 -2.31 8.85 -15.42
CA GLU A 403 -3.32 9.73 -14.85
C GLU A 403 -4.17 9.11 -13.73
N GLN A 404 -4.13 7.78 -13.57
CA GLN A 404 -4.86 7.00 -12.54
C GLN A 404 -3.93 6.42 -11.47
N GLN A 405 -2.60 6.55 -11.63
CA GLN A 405 -1.61 6.03 -10.68
C GLN A 405 -1.70 6.78 -9.35
N GLY A 406 -1.69 6.03 -8.24
CA GLY A 406 -1.85 6.61 -6.91
C GLY A 406 -3.22 7.23 -6.64
N ARG A 407 -4.22 6.97 -7.50
CA ARG A 407 -5.58 7.52 -7.38
C ARG A 407 -6.65 6.42 -7.25
N PRO A 408 -7.83 6.73 -6.68
CA PRO A 408 -8.92 5.74 -6.53
C PRO A 408 -9.34 5.10 -7.87
N GLU A 409 -9.20 5.83 -8.98
CA GLU A 409 -9.50 5.36 -10.34
C GLU A 409 -8.62 4.17 -10.74
N GLY A 410 -7.37 4.11 -10.26
CA GLY A 410 -6.49 2.97 -10.51
C GLY A 410 -7.01 1.67 -9.88
N LEU A 411 -7.55 1.75 -8.66
CA LEU A 411 -8.22 0.61 -8.01
C LEU A 411 -9.53 0.23 -8.73
N ALA A 412 -10.27 1.21 -9.22
CA ALA A 412 -11.45 0.96 -10.04
C ALA A 412 -11.09 0.24 -11.34
N ALA A 413 -10.02 0.64 -12.02
CA ALA A 413 -9.54 -0.02 -13.23
C ALA A 413 -9.15 -1.50 -12.96
N ILE A 414 -8.48 -1.78 -11.84
CA ILE A 414 -8.19 -3.16 -11.42
C ILE A 414 -9.49 -3.94 -11.18
N ARG A 415 -10.46 -3.35 -10.46
CA ARG A 415 -11.77 -3.97 -10.22
C ARG A 415 -12.48 -4.36 -11.50
N GLU A 416 -12.57 -3.45 -12.47
CA GLU A 416 -13.25 -3.71 -13.74
C GLU A 416 -12.56 -4.81 -14.54
N ARG A 417 -11.22 -4.89 -14.50
CA ARG A 417 -10.48 -6.00 -15.11
C ARG A 417 -10.81 -7.34 -14.45
N LEU A 418 -10.82 -7.38 -13.12
CA LEU A 418 -11.14 -8.58 -12.35
C LEU A 418 -12.56 -9.06 -12.67
N LEU A 419 -13.56 -8.17 -12.62
CA LEU A 419 -14.94 -8.52 -12.98
C LEU A 419 -15.06 -8.96 -14.45
N GLY A 420 -14.30 -8.33 -15.34
CA GLY A 420 -14.26 -8.66 -16.76
C GLY A 420 -13.69 -10.04 -17.10
N LEU A 421 -12.97 -10.70 -16.18
CA LEU A 421 -12.40 -12.04 -16.39
C LEU A 421 -13.48 -13.09 -16.72
N PHE A 422 -14.67 -12.95 -16.12
CA PHE A 422 -15.75 -13.93 -16.23
C PHE A 422 -16.86 -13.51 -17.20
N SER A 423 -16.85 -12.27 -17.69
CA SER A 423 -17.94 -11.72 -18.51
C SER A 423 -17.92 -12.15 -19.98
N ARG A 424 -16.81 -12.72 -20.50
CA ARG A 424 -16.65 -12.91 -21.96
C ARG A 424 -16.59 -14.35 -22.47
N LYS A 425 -16.29 -15.37 -21.65
CA LYS A 425 -15.94 -16.70 -22.21
C LYS A 425 -16.29 -17.95 -21.40
N VAL A 426 -16.76 -17.83 -20.16
CA VAL A 426 -17.18 -19.02 -19.41
C VAL A 426 -18.68 -19.19 -19.64
N ALA A 427 -19.09 -20.31 -20.25
CA ALA A 427 -20.49 -20.70 -20.31
C ALA A 427 -21.05 -20.55 -18.91
N THR A 428 -21.99 -19.62 -18.76
CA THR A 428 -22.30 -18.99 -17.47
C THR A 428 -23.07 -19.93 -16.53
N GLU A 429 -23.15 -21.22 -16.89
CA GLU A 429 -23.81 -22.30 -16.18
C GLU A 429 -22.95 -22.90 -15.05
N GLU A 430 -21.61 -22.83 -15.12
CA GLU A 430 -20.73 -23.40 -14.07
C GLU A 430 -20.37 -22.41 -12.95
N LEU A 431 -20.46 -21.10 -13.22
CA LEU A 431 -20.20 -20.10 -12.19
C LEU A 431 -21.47 -19.85 -11.38
N SER A 432 -21.42 -20.27 -10.11
CA SER A 432 -22.47 -20.01 -9.11
C SER A 432 -22.95 -18.56 -9.18
N PRO A 433 -24.26 -18.28 -9.12
CA PRO A 433 -24.80 -16.92 -9.04
C PRO A 433 -24.13 -16.06 -7.95
N ALA A 434 -23.62 -16.67 -6.88
CA ALA A 434 -22.88 -15.99 -5.81
C ALA A 434 -21.51 -15.42 -6.26
N LEU A 435 -20.90 -15.99 -7.30
CA LEU A 435 -19.64 -15.53 -7.91
C LEU A 435 -19.87 -14.39 -8.92
N LYS A 436 -21.07 -14.24 -9.49
CA LYS A 436 -21.33 -13.22 -10.51
C LYS A 436 -21.39 -11.80 -9.92
N ASP A 437 -21.85 -11.66 -8.68
CA ASP A 437 -22.12 -10.34 -8.10
C ASP A 437 -21.26 -9.94 -6.89
N ALA A 438 -20.46 -10.84 -6.29
CA ALA A 438 -19.86 -10.52 -4.98
C ALA A 438 -18.59 -11.30 -4.63
N TRP A 439 -17.53 -11.18 -5.45
CA TRP A 439 -16.18 -11.60 -5.04
C TRP A 439 -15.16 -10.45 -5.05
N VAL A 440 -15.47 -9.31 -5.67
CA VAL A 440 -14.65 -8.09 -5.61
C VAL A 440 -15.45 -6.96 -4.99
N PHE A 441 -15.03 -6.53 -3.80
CA PHE A 441 -15.68 -5.51 -3.00
C PHE A 441 -14.85 -4.23 -2.99
N ARG A 442 -15.50 -3.08 -3.15
CA ARG A 442 -14.86 -1.77 -3.02
C ARG A 442 -15.28 -1.17 -1.67
N LEU A 443 -14.29 -0.67 -0.93
CA LEU A 443 -14.46 0.01 0.35
C LEU A 443 -13.95 1.44 0.22
N GLY A 444 -14.41 2.31 1.12
CA GLY A 444 -13.98 3.71 1.13
C GLY A 444 -14.50 4.50 -0.07
N ASP A 445 -15.61 4.07 -0.68
CA ASP A 445 -16.29 4.94 -1.61
C ASP A 445 -16.83 6.15 -0.86
N PRO A 446 -16.53 7.39 -1.31
CA PRO A 446 -17.26 8.53 -0.80
C PRO A 446 -18.71 8.22 -1.07
N LEU A 447 -19.52 8.12 -0.01
CA LEU A 447 -20.96 7.99 -0.12
C LEU A 447 -21.38 9.11 -1.06
N VAL A 448 -21.62 8.79 -2.34
CA VAL A 448 -22.24 9.72 -3.26
C VAL A 448 -23.54 10.05 -2.54
N PRO A 449 -23.72 11.28 -2.06
CA PRO A 449 -24.89 11.60 -1.26
C PRO A 449 -26.07 11.19 -2.10
N LYS A 450 -26.78 10.15 -1.63
CA LYS A 450 -27.95 9.62 -2.33
C LYS A 450 -28.82 10.85 -2.55
N PRO A 451 -29.10 11.27 -3.80
CA PRO A 451 -29.86 12.49 -4.04
C PRO A 451 -31.11 12.35 -3.21
N GLN A 452 -31.22 13.16 -2.16
CA GLN A 452 -32.39 13.13 -1.28
C GLN A 452 -33.54 13.44 -2.20
N ASP A 453 -34.42 12.44 -2.38
CA ASP A 453 -35.58 12.53 -3.24
C ASP A 453 -36.20 13.90 -3.03
N ALA A 454 -36.13 14.71 -4.09
CA ALA A 454 -36.68 16.05 -4.09
C ALA A 454 -38.11 15.93 -3.60
N THR A 455 -38.33 16.51 -2.42
CA THR A 455 -39.61 16.63 -1.72
C THR A 455 -40.73 16.77 -2.74
N ALA A 456 -41.62 15.78 -2.78
CA ALA A 456 -42.81 15.80 -3.60
C ALA A 456 -43.50 17.16 -3.46
N PRO A 457 -43.96 17.78 -4.56
CA PRO A 457 -44.63 19.08 -4.48
C PRO A 457 -45.85 18.94 -3.58
N ALA A 458 -45.91 19.78 -2.56
CA ALA A 458 -47.04 19.87 -1.64
C ALA A 458 -48.33 20.05 -2.44
N ALA A 459 -49.16 19.01 -2.45
CA ALA A 459 -50.53 19.11 -2.91
C ALA A 459 -51.28 20.05 -1.95
N ALA A 460 -51.60 21.23 -2.43
CA ALA A 460 -52.50 22.17 -1.77
C ALA A 460 -53.89 21.53 -1.65
N GLY A 461 -54.24 21.08 -0.45
CA GLY A 461 -55.59 20.69 -0.06
C GLY A 461 -56.22 21.73 0.86
N SER A 462 -57.09 22.56 0.30
CA SER A 462 -58.26 23.16 0.97
C SER A 462 -59.12 21.99 1.53
N THR A 463 -59.78 21.99 2.69
CA THR A 463 -60.66 22.96 3.37
C THR A 463 -61.05 22.36 4.75
N PRO A 464 -61.70 23.11 5.67
CA PRO A 464 -61.75 22.85 7.11
C PRO A 464 -62.95 22.00 7.57
N GLY A 465 -62.78 21.33 8.71
CA GLY A 465 -63.82 20.57 9.41
C GLY A 465 -63.74 20.81 10.92
N GLU A 466 -64.54 21.78 11.35
CA GLU A 466 -64.86 22.20 12.70
C GLU A 466 -65.71 21.16 13.44
N SER A 467 -65.35 20.79 14.68
CA SER A 467 -66.29 20.47 15.77
C SER A 467 -65.57 20.27 17.10
N ALA A 468 -66.03 21.06 18.08
CA ALA A 468 -65.80 20.98 19.51
C ALA A 468 -66.22 19.60 20.08
N SER A 469 -65.87 19.15 21.28
CA SER A 469 -65.89 19.84 22.58
C SER A 469 -65.21 18.96 23.66
N PRO A 470 -65.01 19.49 24.90
CA PRO A 470 -64.13 18.99 25.94
C PRO A 470 -64.86 18.19 27.04
N ASP A 471 -64.10 17.45 27.87
CA ASP A 471 -64.32 17.24 29.33
C ASP A 471 -63.31 16.18 29.84
N GLN A 472 -62.29 16.57 30.62
CA GLN A 472 -62.23 16.56 32.11
C GLN A 472 -61.59 15.25 32.67
N PRO A 473 -61.19 15.13 33.96
CA PRO A 473 -59.87 15.56 34.46
C PRO A 473 -59.09 14.51 35.31
N ALA A 474 -57.83 14.85 35.58
CA ALA A 474 -57.02 14.72 36.82
C ALA A 474 -56.98 13.44 37.72
N ALA A 475 -55.79 13.29 38.31
CA ALA A 475 -55.40 12.50 39.51
C ALA A 475 -54.98 11.03 39.22
N GLN A 476 -53.96 10.41 39.81
CA GLN A 476 -53.38 10.45 41.15
C GLN A 476 -51.91 9.95 41.11
N THR A 477 -50.96 10.65 41.73
CA THR A 477 -50.21 10.28 42.96
C THR A 477 -49.93 8.78 43.19
N GLY A 478 -48.63 8.45 43.34
CA GLY A 478 -48.17 7.23 44.00
C GLY A 478 -46.64 7.07 44.00
N PRO A 479 -45.94 7.32 45.13
CA PRO A 479 -44.51 7.09 45.31
C PRO A 479 -44.25 5.79 46.11
N GLN A 480 -43.13 5.08 45.86
CA GLN A 480 -42.44 4.15 46.80
C GLN A 480 -41.30 3.36 46.09
N PRO A 481 -40.34 2.73 46.80
CA PRO A 481 -39.37 3.33 47.72
C PRO A 481 -37.92 2.83 47.45
N ALA A 482 -36.99 3.42 48.21
CA ALA A 482 -35.59 3.02 48.31
C ALA A 482 -35.40 1.64 48.97
N THR A 483 -34.37 0.91 48.54
CA THR A 483 -33.75 -0.16 49.33
C THR A 483 -32.23 0.01 49.35
N GLN A 484 -31.71 0.24 50.56
CA GLN A 484 -30.32 0.19 50.95
C GLN A 484 -29.84 -1.27 51.08
N ALA A 485 -28.58 -1.54 50.72
CA ALA A 485 -27.66 -2.49 51.40
C ALA A 485 -26.28 -2.31 50.73
N ALA A 486 -25.27 -1.65 51.30
CA ALA A 486 -24.47 -1.96 52.50
C ALA A 486 -23.64 -3.26 52.40
N GLY A 487 -22.43 -3.15 51.79
CA GLY A 487 -21.17 -3.86 52.08
C GLY A 487 -21.13 -5.40 52.12
N PRO A 488 -19.95 -6.06 52.31
CA PRO A 488 -18.61 -5.51 52.58
C PRO A 488 -17.46 -6.07 51.69
N THR A 489 -16.43 -5.27 51.47
CA THR A 489 -15.02 -5.71 51.27
C THR A 489 -14.44 -6.01 52.67
N PRO A 490 -13.53 -7.00 52.89
CA PRO A 490 -12.13 -6.92 52.41
C PRO A 490 -11.40 -8.28 52.21
N ALA A 491 -10.33 -8.31 51.40
CA ALA A 491 -9.20 -9.23 51.63
C ALA A 491 -7.94 -8.78 50.89
N VAL A 492 -7.08 -8.07 51.61
CA VAL A 492 -5.67 -7.79 51.27
C VAL A 492 -4.88 -9.10 51.39
N ARG A 493 -4.23 -9.55 50.30
CA ARG A 493 -3.16 -10.57 50.36
C ARG A 493 -1.81 -9.92 50.07
N LYS A 494 -1.03 -9.73 51.14
CA LYS A 494 0.43 -9.59 51.09
C LYS A 494 1.05 -10.98 50.90
N ARG A 495 1.96 -11.17 49.94
CA ARG A 495 2.98 -12.22 49.99
C ARG A 495 4.28 -11.79 49.31
N ALA A 496 5.35 -12.29 49.90
CA ALA A 496 6.72 -11.79 50.04
C ALA A 496 7.66 -11.97 48.83
N PRO A 497 8.84 -11.29 48.82
CA PRO A 497 9.84 -11.37 47.77
C PRO A 497 10.66 -12.68 47.81
N LYS A 498 10.91 -13.27 46.64
CA LYS A 498 11.80 -14.43 46.47
C LYS A 498 13.28 -14.01 46.45
N LYS A 499 14.06 -14.71 47.29
CA LYS A 499 15.52 -14.69 47.39
C LYS A 499 16.20 -15.03 46.06
N ALA A 500 17.27 -14.29 45.77
CA ALA A 500 18.32 -14.66 44.83
C ALA A 500 19.13 -15.85 45.37
N VAL A 501 19.41 -16.83 44.50
CA VAL A 501 20.41 -17.87 44.72
C VAL A 501 21.53 -17.65 43.72
N ARG A 502 22.70 -17.34 44.26
CA ARG A 502 24.00 -17.29 43.57
C ARG A 502 24.53 -18.73 43.54
N ARG A 503 24.98 -19.23 42.38
CA ARG A 503 25.92 -20.34 42.33
C ARG A 503 27.14 -19.93 41.52
N SER A 504 28.26 -20.23 42.17
CA SER A 504 29.66 -20.26 41.75
C SER A 504 29.92 -21.07 40.50
#